data_AF-A0A149TNI1-F1
#
_entry.id   AF-A0A149TNI1-F1
#
_cell.length_a   1.000
_cell.length_b   1.000
_cell.length_c   1.000
_cell.angle_alpha   90.00
_cell.angle_beta   90.00
_cell.angle_gamma   90.00
#
_symmetry.space_group_name_H-M   'P 1'
#
loop_
_entity.id
_entity.type
_entity.pdbx_description
1 polymer ?
#
loop_
_entity_poly.entity_id
_entity_poly.type
_entity_poly.pdbx_seq_one_letter_code
_entity_poly.pdbx_strand_id
1 'polypeptide(L)'
;MNSHSWYSASQLAELALPGMPGTARGIQIRAESENWLAPEREGQTWRRRQGRGGGFEFTPYALPLSARVKLAVAEAPAKTEAFTDKREREDLWRRYEGMPECLTENELSDF
;
A
#
# COMPACT_ATOMS: atom_id res chain seq x y z
N MET A 1 -6.68 -0.12 -9.41
CA MET A 1 -7.48 0.20 -8.19
C MET A 1 -6.69 1.16 -7.33
N ASN A 2 -7.14 2.41 -7.21
CA ASN A 2 -6.48 3.44 -6.40
C ASN A 2 -7.16 3.53 -5.02
N SER A 3 -6.94 2.52 -4.17
CA SER A 3 -7.37 2.51 -2.77
C SER A 3 -6.51 3.48 -1.95
N HIS A 4 -6.74 4.80 -2.06
CA HIS A 4 -6.01 5.78 -1.26
C HIS A 4 -6.60 5.82 0.15
N SER A 5 -5.96 5.10 1.09
CA SER A 5 -6.25 5.19 2.53
C SER A 5 -5.89 6.60 3.01
N TRP A 6 -6.86 7.34 3.54
CA TRP A 6 -6.65 8.67 4.13
C TRP A 6 -6.45 8.54 5.63
N TYR A 7 -5.35 9.10 6.14
CA TYR A 7 -5.00 9.05 7.56
C TYR A 7 -5.07 10.42 8.21
N SER A 8 -5.60 10.48 9.43
CA SER A 8 -5.55 11.70 10.22
C SER A 8 -4.19 11.88 10.91
N ALA A 9 -3.82 13.12 11.22
CA ALA A 9 -2.61 13.41 12.01
C ALA A 9 -2.60 12.69 13.37
N SER A 10 -3.76 12.48 13.99
CA SER A 10 -3.86 11.73 15.25
C SER A 10 -3.53 10.24 15.07
N GLN A 11 -4.04 9.61 14.01
CA GLN A 11 -3.69 8.22 13.68
C GLN A 11 -2.20 8.06 13.39
N LEU A 12 -1.61 8.98 12.62
CA LEU A 12 -0.18 8.95 12.33
C LEU A 12 0.67 9.14 13.59
N ALA A 13 0.19 9.94 14.55
CA ALA A 13 0.82 10.13 15.85
C ALA A 13 0.73 8.86 16.72
N GLU A 14 -0.43 8.19 16.75
CA GLU A 14 -0.63 6.91 17.45
C GLU A 14 0.27 5.79 16.91
N LEU A 15 0.51 5.77 15.60
CA LEU A 15 1.40 4.80 14.96
C LEU A 15 2.88 4.96 15.32
N ALA A 16 3.25 6.05 16.00
CA ALA A 16 4.60 6.36 16.46
C ALA A 16 5.64 6.02 15.38
N LEU A 17 5.48 6.63 14.20
CA LEU A 17 6.29 6.31 13.03
C LEU A 17 7.75 6.75 13.30
N PRO A 18 8.75 5.90 13.02
CA PRO A 18 10.16 6.22 13.28
C PRO A 18 10.58 7.43 12.46
N GLY A 19 11.06 8.45 13.15
CA GLY A 19 11.40 9.73 12.54
C GLY A 19 10.21 10.68 12.37
N MET A 20 9.01 10.38 12.90
CA MET A 20 7.91 11.34 13.01
C MET A 20 7.62 11.71 14.47
N PRO A 21 7.08 12.92 14.70
CA PRO A 21 6.58 13.30 16.01
C PRO A 21 5.36 12.46 16.39
N GLY A 22 5.37 11.88 17.59
CA GLY A 22 4.25 11.09 18.15
C GLY A 22 3.05 11.91 18.62
N THR A 23 2.87 13.13 18.10
CA THR A 23 1.75 14.01 18.44
C THR A 23 1.14 14.61 17.18
N ALA A 24 -0.20 14.75 17.16
CA ALA A 24 -0.90 15.32 16.00
C ALA A 24 -0.39 16.72 15.65
N ARG A 25 -0.05 17.53 16.67
CA ARG A 25 0.51 18.88 16.47
C ARG A 25 1.89 18.85 15.84
N GLY A 26 2.76 17.93 16.26
CA GLY A 26 4.08 17.79 15.65
C GLY A 26 4.00 17.39 14.18
N ILE A 27 3.01 16.56 13.82
CA ILE A 27 2.81 16.15 12.43
C ILE A 27 2.36 17.33 11.58
N GLN A 28 1.49 18.21 12.10
CA GLN A 28 1.12 19.45 11.40
C GLN A 28 2.34 20.36 11.17
N ILE A 29 3.15 20.60 12.21
CA ILE A 29 4.36 21.42 12.10
C ILE A 29 5.32 20.84 11.05
N ARG A 30 5.44 19.52 11.01
CA ARG A 30 6.27 18.85 10.02
C ARG A 30 5.68 18.95 8.61
N ALA A 31 4.37 18.80 8.47
CA ALA A 31 3.67 18.97 7.20
C ALA A 31 3.82 20.41 6.65
N GLU A 32 3.85 21.42 7.53
CA GLU A 32 4.18 22.80 7.17
C GLU A 32 5.66 22.93 6.77
N SER A 33 6.58 22.38 7.58
CA SER A 33 8.03 22.47 7.33
C SER A 33 8.50 21.73 6.08
N GLU A 34 7.89 20.60 5.75
CA GLU A 34 8.19 19.79 4.56
C GLU A 34 7.25 20.11 3.39
N ASN A 35 6.41 21.13 3.53
CA ASN A 35 5.51 21.62 2.49
C ASN A 35 4.57 20.54 1.92
N TRP A 36 4.08 19.64 2.78
CA TRP A 36 3.08 18.63 2.41
C TRP A 36 1.72 19.26 2.12
N LEU A 37 1.42 20.39 2.78
CA LEU A 37 0.18 21.18 2.61
C LEU A 37 0.21 22.10 1.39
N ALA A 38 1.05 21.80 0.39
CA ALA A 38 1.12 22.57 -0.84
C ALA A 38 -0.26 22.55 -1.54
N PRO A 39 -0.82 23.71 -1.95
CA PRO A 39 -2.15 23.80 -2.54
C PRO A 39 -2.29 22.99 -3.83
N GLU A 40 -1.21 22.85 -4.60
CA GLU A 40 -1.16 22.01 -5.81
C GLU A 40 -1.41 20.52 -5.52
N ARG A 41 -1.15 20.08 -4.28
CA ARG A 41 -1.28 18.70 -3.85
C ARG A 41 -2.54 18.44 -3.01
N GLU A 42 -3.40 19.45 -2.86
CA GLU A 42 -4.70 19.32 -2.21
C GLU A 42 -5.58 18.35 -3.00
N GLY A 43 -6.19 17.39 -2.32
CA GLY A 43 -6.97 16.31 -2.92
C GLY A 43 -6.16 15.14 -3.49
N GLN A 44 -4.84 15.29 -3.65
CA GLN A 44 -3.95 14.22 -4.08
C GLN A 44 -3.20 13.59 -2.90
N THR A 45 -2.49 14.42 -2.13
CA THR A 45 -1.61 13.95 -1.05
C THR A 45 -2.14 14.31 0.33
N TRP A 46 -2.86 15.43 0.43
CA TRP A 46 -3.52 15.89 1.65
C TRP A 46 -4.92 16.41 1.33
N ARG A 47 -5.81 16.41 2.32
CA ARG A 47 -7.13 17.03 2.22
C ARG A 47 -7.55 17.64 3.55
N ARG A 48 -8.35 18.69 3.49
CA ARG A 48 -8.96 19.28 4.70
C ARG A 48 -10.13 18.42 5.16
N ARG A 49 -10.13 18.04 6.45
CA ARG A 49 -11.21 17.27 7.04
C ARG A 49 -12.45 18.15 7.21
N GLN A 50 -13.58 17.75 6.63
CA GLN A 50 -14.87 18.39 6.91
C GLN A 50 -15.42 17.84 8.24
N GLY A 51 -15.24 18.58 9.34
CA GLY A 51 -15.75 18.22 10.67
C GLY A 51 -15.46 19.26 11.75
N ARG A 52 -16.06 19.08 12.95
CA ARG A 52 -15.77 19.90 14.14
C ARG A 52 -14.32 19.63 14.59
N GLY A 53 -13.43 20.58 14.34
CA GLY A 53 -12.04 20.53 14.83
C GLY A 53 -10.94 20.75 13.80
N GLY A 54 -11.25 21.09 12.54
CA GLY A 54 -10.27 21.61 11.56
C GLY A 54 -8.96 20.80 11.51
N GLY A 55 -9.01 19.60 10.95
CA GLY A 55 -7.84 18.73 10.80
C GLY A 55 -7.45 18.54 9.33
N PHE A 56 -6.22 18.08 9.10
CA PHE A 56 -5.77 17.62 7.79
C PHE A 56 -5.66 16.10 7.79
N GLU A 57 -6.02 15.50 6.67
CA GLU A 57 -5.82 14.10 6.38
C GLU A 57 -4.77 13.96 5.29
N PHE A 58 -3.94 12.93 5.40
CA PHE A 58 -2.79 12.69 4.55
C PHE A 58 -2.84 11.27 3.99
N THR A 59 -2.39 11.12 2.74
CA THR A 59 -2.18 9.82 2.12
C THR A 59 -0.78 9.28 2.46
N PRO A 60 -0.54 7.95 2.46
CA PRO A 60 0.78 7.36 2.64
C PRO A 60 1.86 7.95 1.73
N TYR A 61 1.48 8.39 0.52
CA TYR A 61 2.39 8.96 -0.46
C TYR A 61 2.94 10.34 -0.06
N ALA A 62 2.25 11.07 0.81
CA ALA A 62 2.74 12.32 1.37
C ALA A 62 3.86 12.11 2.39
N LEU A 63 3.96 10.91 2.98
CA LEU A 63 4.88 10.62 4.06
C LEU A 63 6.26 10.18 3.55
N PRO A 64 7.34 10.45 4.33
CA PRO A 64 8.66 9.93 4.06
C PRO A 64 8.68 8.40 4.00
N LEU A 65 9.64 7.85 3.24
CA LEU A 65 9.77 6.41 3.02
C LEU A 65 9.79 5.60 4.32
N SER A 66 10.45 6.10 5.37
CA SER A 66 10.49 5.43 6.68
C SER A 66 9.10 5.25 7.30
N ALA A 67 8.24 6.27 7.19
CA ALA A 67 6.87 6.22 7.65
C ALA A 67 5.99 5.33 6.77
N ARG A 68 6.20 5.37 5.44
CA ARG A 68 5.51 4.48 4.48
C ARG A 68 5.79 3.01 4.75
N VAL A 69 7.04 2.65 5.07
CA VAL A 69 7.43 1.27 5.39
C VAL A 69 6.71 0.78 6.63
N LYS A 70 6.66 1.57 7.70
CA LYS A 70 5.98 1.15 8.93
C LYS A 70 4.45 1.12 8.78
N LEU A 71 3.87 2.05 8.02
CA LEU A 71 2.46 1.98 7.62
C LEU A 71 2.16 0.71 6.83
N ALA A 72 2.98 0.37 5.84
CA ALA A 72 2.82 -0.86 5.06
C ALA A 72 2.97 -2.12 5.91
N VAL A 73 3.83 -2.10 6.94
CA VAL A 73 3.95 -3.20 7.91
C VAL A 73 2.75 -3.27 8.86
N ALA A 74 2.14 -2.14 9.22
CA ALA A 74 0.96 -2.07 10.08
C ALA A 74 -0.35 -2.38 9.34
N GLU A 75 -0.47 -1.95 8.08
CA GLU A 75 -1.59 -2.26 7.18
C GLU A 75 -1.46 -3.64 6.54
N ALA A 76 -0.26 -4.23 6.53
CA ALA A 76 -0.13 -5.61 6.11
C ALA A 76 -1.11 -6.40 6.99
N PRO A 77 -2.17 -6.99 6.40
CA PRO A 77 -2.93 -7.98 7.14
C PRO A 77 -1.87 -8.96 7.62
N ALA A 78 -1.90 -9.34 8.90
CA ALA A 78 -1.09 -10.44 9.38
C ALA A 78 -1.21 -11.52 8.30
N LYS A 79 -0.13 -11.74 7.52
CA LYS A 79 -0.11 -12.74 6.45
C LYS A 79 -0.01 -14.08 7.16
N THR A 80 -1.12 -14.41 7.80
CA THR A 80 -1.52 -15.72 8.26
C THR A 80 -2.63 -16.18 7.34
N GLU A 81 -2.42 -16.01 6.04
CA GLU A 81 -2.99 -16.91 5.05
C GLU A 81 -1.74 -17.54 4.45
N ALA A 82 -1.39 -18.68 5.05
CA ALA A 82 -0.33 -19.53 4.62
C ALA A 82 -0.40 -19.69 3.10
N PHE A 83 0.68 -19.36 2.42
CA PHE A 83 0.93 -19.75 1.04
C PHE A 83 1.16 -21.28 0.97
N THR A 84 0.21 -22.06 1.48
CA THR A 84 0.18 -23.52 1.39
C THR A 84 -1.26 -23.99 1.58
N ASP A 85 -2.09 -23.88 0.54
CA ASP A 85 -2.69 -25.15 0.16
C ASP A 85 -1.75 -25.77 -0.89
N LYS A 86 -0.88 -26.68 -0.42
CA LYS A 86 -0.02 -27.46 -1.31
C LYS A 86 -0.84 -28.13 -2.42
N ARG A 87 -2.12 -28.42 -2.15
CA ARG A 87 -3.06 -29.01 -3.11
C ARG A 87 -3.38 -28.08 -4.26
N GLU A 88 -3.59 -26.78 -4.05
CA GLU A 88 -3.90 -25.85 -5.14
C GLU A 88 -2.77 -25.78 -6.16
N ARG A 89 -1.52 -25.78 -5.68
CA ARG A 89 -0.36 -25.83 -6.58
C ARG A 89 -0.29 -27.17 -7.32
N GLU A 90 -0.47 -28.28 -6.63
CA GLU A 90 -0.40 -29.63 -7.20
C GLU A 90 -1.53 -29.91 -8.22
N ASP A 91 -2.74 -29.42 -7.95
CA ASP A 91 -3.90 -29.50 -8.86
C ASP A 91 -3.72 -28.64 -10.11
N LEU A 92 -3.06 -27.48 -9.99
CA LEU A 92 -2.67 -26.67 -11.15
C LEU A 92 -1.64 -27.38 -12.03
N TRP A 93 -0.64 -28.05 -11.43
CA TRP A 93 0.37 -28.83 -12.18
C TRP A 93 -0.24 -30.05 -12.87
N ARG A 94 -1.14 -30.80 -12.21
CA ARG A 94 -1.86 -31.93 -12.83
C ARG A 94 -2.70 -31.53 -14.03
N ARG A 95 -3.35 -30.36 -13.97
CA ARG A 95 -4.11 -29.83 -15.12
C ARG A 95 -3.21 -29.45 -16.28
N TYR A 96 -2.00 -28.95 -16.00
CA TYR A 96 -1.01 -28.61 -17.01
C TYR A 96 -0.40 -29.85 -17.67
N GLU A 97 -0.09 -30.90 -16.91
CA GLU A 97 0.41 -32.18 -17.45
C GLU A 97 -0.68 -33.01 -18.14
N GLY A 98 -1.94 -32.83 -17.75
CA GLY A 98 -3.10 -33.45 -18.40
C GLY A 98 -3.61 -32.66 -19.62
N MET A 99 -3.01 -31.51 -19.95
CA MET A 99 -3.32 -30.83 -21.20
C MET A 99 -2.80 -31.69 -22.36
N PRO A 100 -3.66 -32.10 -23.30
CA PRO A 100 -3.20 -32.76 -24.50
C PRO A 100 -2.25 -31.80 -25.23
N GLU A 101 -1.10 -32.32 -25.62
CA GLU A 101 -0.02 -31.64 -26.32
C GLU A 101 -0.44 -31.33 -27.77
N CYS A 102 -1.56 -30.62 -27.99
CA CYS A 102 -2.08 -30.34 -29.32
C CYS A 102 -1.45 -29.11 -30.00
N LEU A 103 -0.26 -28.69 -29.55
CA LEU A 103 0.46 -27.53 -30.09
C LEU A 103 1.99 -27.74 -30.18
N THR A 104 2.46 -28.94 -30.52
CA THR A 104 3.86 -29.14 -30.99
C THR A 104 3.96 -29.84 -32.34
N GLU A 105 2.89 -29.84 -33.13
CA GLU A 105 2.96 -30.13 -34.56
C GLU A 105 2.50 -28.90 -35.35
N ASN A 106 3.38 -27.91 -35.44
CA ASN A 106 3.41 -27.09 -36.64
C ASN A 106 4.88 -26.77 -36.95
N GLU A 107 5.38 -27.52 -37.94
CA GLU A 107 6.46 -27.20 -38.86
C GLU A 107 7.75 -26.63 -38.26
N LEU A 108 8.82 -27.43 -38.28
CA LEU A 108 10.15 -27.08 -38.79
C LEU A 108 11.17 -28.18 -38.41
N SER A 109 11.21 -29.25 -39.20
CA SER A 109 12.45 -29.99 -39.45
C SER A 109 12.37 -30.70 -40.80
N ASP A 110 12.29 -29.89 -41.86
CA ASP A 110 12.90 -30.25 -43.14
C ASP A 110 14.41 -30.36 -42.89
N PHE A 111 14.92 -31.59 -42.78
CA PHE A 111 16.25 -31.99 -43.25
C PHE A 111 16.40 -33.52 -43.27
#